data_AF-A0A0X3Y7C7-F1
#
_entry.id   AF-A0A0X3Y7C7-F1
#
_cell.length_a   1.000
_cell.length_b   1.000
_cell.length_c   1.000
_cell.angle_alpha   90.00
_cell.angle_beta   90.00
_cell.angle_gamma   90.00
#
_symmetry.space_group_name_H-M   'P 1'
#
loop_
_entity.id
_entity.type
_entity.pdbx_description
1 polymer ?
#
loop_
_entity_poly.entity_id
_entity_poly.type
_entity_poly.pdbx_seq_one_letter_code
_entity_poly.pdbx_strand_id
1 'polypeptide(L)'
;MKRLLGVILLITACSTAATSHNFIGCNWHIPVGFEQLSDNEYRKIPANDDLNTSFSSVLFSPIVPDELTSLIEMDSLPDTEVLVISHPDDSRYSYQSVFTNRKTRFGDSISSDTLRVSAKDQVVALVALTQTDSFHLTSACVPPTVTEQHYAVLAQLAQGIEAFLTSEHGFNVLIPQSE
;
A
#
# COMPACT_ATOMS: atom_id res chain seq x y z
N MET A 1 43.37 -27.66 -1.51
CA MET A 1 42.40 -26.73 -0.88
C MET A 1 42.18 -25.55 -1.82
N LYS A 2 41.09 -25.57 -2.60
CA LYS A 2 40.70 -24.46 -3.49
C LYS A 2 39.75 -23.55 -2.72
N ARG A 3 40.15 -22.28 -2.52
CA ARG A 3 39.31 -21.25 -1.90
C ARG A 3 38.22 -20.85 -2.90
N LEU A 4 36.97 -21.17 -2.57
CA LEU A 4 35.80 -20.56 -3.21
C LEU A 4 35.78 -19.09 -2.79
N LEU A 5 36.13 -18.19 -3.72
CA LEU A 5 35.79 -16.78 -3.59
C LEU A 5 34.31 -16.65 -3.93
N GLY A 6 33.50 -16.47 -2.89
CA GLY A 6 32.12 -16.03 -3.03
C GLY A 6 32.11 -14.66 -3.68
N VAL A 7 31.64 -14.60 -4.92
CA VAL A 7 31.24 -13.35 -5.56
C VAL A 7 29.90 -12.98 -4.94
N ILE A 8 29.95 -12.23 -3.84
CA ILE A 8 28.79 -11.50 -3.34
C ILE A 8 28.59 -10.36 -4.33
N LEU A 9 27.72 -10.58 -5.32
CA LEU A 9 27.15 -9.52 -6.13
C LEU A 9 26.29 -8.68 -5.18
N LEU A 10 26.85 -7.63 -4.58
CA LEU A 10 26.07 -6.52 -4.07
C LEU A 10 25.39 -5.89 -5.29
N ILE A 11 24.16 -6.30 -5.57
CA ILE A 11 23.25 -5.52 -6.38
C ILE A 11 22.90 -4.30 -5.52
N THR A 12 23.78 -3.29 -5.54
CA THR A 12 23.38 -1.91 -5.27
C THR A 12 22.44 -1.53 -6.40
N ALA A 13 21.17 -1.92 -6.27
CA ALA A 13 20.09 -1.20 -6.92
C ALA A 13 20.08 0.17 -6.25
N CYS A 14 20.91 1.09 -6.77
CA CYS A 14 20.76 2.51 -6.56
C CYS A 14 19.42 2.89 -7.21
N SER A 15 18.32 2.64 -6.51
CA SER A 15 17.12 3.43 -6.68
C SER A 15 17.52 4.85 -6.32
N THR A 16 17.82 5.66 -7.34
CA THR A 16 18.05 7.08 -7.16
C THR A 16 16.75 7.65 -6.62
N ALA A 17 16.70 7.96 -5.32
CA ALA A 17 15.62 8.74 -4.76
C ALA A 17 15.72 10.15 -5.34
N ALA A 18 14.63 10.66 -5.93
CA ALA A 18 14.59 12.02 -6.45
C ALA A 18 14.55 13.05 -5.31
N THR A 19 13.98 12.67 -4.16
CA THR A 19 13.90 13.49 -2.95
C THR A 19 13.59 12.63 -1.72
N SER A 20 13.71 13.20 -0.52
CA SER A 20 13.34 12.57 0.75
C SER A 20 12.36 13.45 1.53
N HIS A 21 11.35 12.84 2.16
CA HIS A 21 10.35 13.53 2.97
C HIS A 21 10.37 12.99 4.41
N ASN A 22 10.55 13.86 5.40
CA ASN A 22 10.55 13.45 6.82
C ASN A 22 9.14 13.54 7.40
N PHE A 23 8.56 12.40 7.76
CA PHE A 23 7.21 12.33 8.32
C PHE A 23 7.05 11.11 9.24
N ILE A 24 6.21 11.21 10.27
CA ILE A 24 6.04 10.21 11.33
C ILE A 24 7.36 9.69 11.95
N GLY A 25 8.36 10.57 12.05
CA GLY A 25 9.67 10.22 12.59
C GLY A 25 10.51 9.31 11.68
N CYS A 26 10.17 9.19 10.41
CA CYS A 26 10.93 8.46 9.41
C CYS A 26 11.25 9.33 8.17
N ASN A 27 12.34 8.99 7.46
CA ASN A 27 12.66 9.57 6.16
C ASN A 27 12.14 8.65 5.05
N TRP A 28 11.16 9.13 4.30
CA TRP A 28 10.56 8.43 3.17
C TRP A 28 11.31 8.76 1.89
N HIS A 29 11.67 7.73 1.12
CA HIS A 29 12.50 7.86 -0.07
C HIS A 29 11.64 7.91 -1.33
N ILE A 30 11.34 9.10 -1.85
CA ILE A 30 10.47 9.26 -3.01
C ILE A 30 11.26 8.90 -4.30
N PRO A 31 10.87 7.85 -5.06
CA PRO A 31 11.57 7.42 -6.26
C PRO A 31 11.51 8.48 -7.36
N VAL A 32 12.48 8.42 -8.28
CA VAL A 32 12.41 9.16 -9.55
C VAL A 32 11.14 8.78 -10.32
N GLY A 33 10.45 9.80 -10.86
CA GLY A 33 9.18 9.65 -11.59
C GLY A 33 7.94 10.02 -10.79
N PHE A 34 8.08 10.30 -9.50
CA PHE A 34 7.04 10.94 -8.70
C PHE A 34 7.18 12.45 -8.74
N GLU A 35 6.04 13.12 -8.87
CA GLU A 35 5.93 14.57 -8.80
C GLU A 35 5.11 14.96 -7.57
N GLN A 36 5.50 16.07 -6.93
CA GLN A 36 4.73 16.63 -5.84
C GLN A 36 3.54 17.41 -6.39
N LEU A 37 2.32 16.99 -6.06
CA LEU A 37 1.09 17.66 -6.48
C LEU A 37 0.59 18.66 -5.43
N SER A 38 0.83 18.35 -4.16
CA SER A 38 0.51 19.23 -3.03
C SER A 38 1.53 19.04 -1.91
N ASP A 39 1.46 19.87 -0.87
CA ASP A 39 2.42 19.86 0.27
C ASP A 39 2.69 18.45 0.81
N ASN A 40 1.69 17.58 0.78
CA ASN A 40 1.77 16.24 1.33
C ASN A 40 1.36 15.13 0.35
N GLU A 41 1.19 15.43 -0.95
CA GLU A 41 0.83 14.43 -1.96
C GLU A 41 1.88 14.34 -3.05
N TYR A 42 2.37 13.12 -3.28
CA TYR A 42 3.26 12.79 -4.38
C TYR A 42 2.57 11.77 -5.28
N ARG A 43 2.68 11.94 -6.60
CA ARG A 43 2.04 11.05 -7.57
C ARG A 43 3.02 10.65 -8.66
N LYS A 44 2.99 9.38 -9.05
CA LYS A 44 3.66 8.92 -10.25
C LYS A 44 2.83 9.35 -11.45
N ILE A 45 3.40 10.18 -12.32
CA ILE A 45 2.72 10.56 -13.56
C ILE A 45 2.99 9.44 -14.58
N PRO A 46 1.94 8.80 -15.15
CA PRO A 46 2.14 7.81 -16.20
C PRO A 46 2.93 8.43 -17.35
N ALA A 47 3.92 7.71 -17.88
CA ALA A 47 4.51 8.11 -19.15
C ALA A 47 3.42 8.11 -20.22
N ASN A 48 3.49 9.03 -21.19
CA ASN A 48 2.43 9.26 -22.20
C ASN A 48 1.96 8.02 -22.97
N ASP A 49 2.74 6.93 -22.96
CA ASP A 49 2.44 5.68 -23.66
C ASP A 49 1.88 4.56 -22.75
N ASP A 50 1.80 4.77 -21.43
CA ASP A 50 1.48 3.73 -20.44
C ASP A 50 0.04 3.84 -19.93
N LEU A 51 -0.92 3.75 -20.87
CA LEU A 51 -2.38 3.85 -20.61
C LEU A 51 -2.92 2.78 -19.64
N ASN A 52 -2.15 1.73 -19.37
CA ASN A 52 -2.55 0.62 -18.49
C ASN A 52 -2.05 0.75 -17.05
N THR A 53 -1.29 1.80 -16.71
CA THR A 53 -0.77 1.95 -15.35
C THR A 53 -1.74 2.76 -14.51
N SER A 54 -2.28 2.16 -13.45
CA SER A 54 -3.08 2.88 -12.45
C SER A 54 -2.28 4.06 -11.88
N PHE A 55 -2.96 5.18 -11.64
CA PHE A 55 -2.35 6.31 -10.95
C PHE A 55 -1.93 5.87 -9.54
N SER A 56 -0.63 5.98 -9.25
CA SER A 56 -0.07 5.66 -7.94
C SER A 56 0.31 6.92 -7.18
N SER A 57 -0.01 6.98 -5.90
CA SER A 57 0.26 8.15 -5.07
C SER A 57 0.70 7.78 -3.65
N VAL A 58 1.40 8.72 -3.02
CA VAL A 58 1.77 8.71 -1.62
C VAL A 58 1.17 9.96 -0.99
N LEU A 59 0.34 9.77 0.04
CA LEU A 59 -0.28 10.85 0.78
C LEU A 59 0.20 10.82 2.22
N PHE A 60 0.80 11.92 2.67
CA PHE A 60 1.08 12.18 4.08
C PHE A 60 -0.10 12.97 4.66
N SER A 61 -0.63 12.55 5.81
CA SER A 61 -1.70 13.30 6.47
C SER A 61 -1.38 13.49 7.94
N PRO A 62 -1.49 14.73 8.47
CA PRO A 62 -1.30 15.00 9.89
C PRO A 62 -2.47 14.49 10.75
N ILE A 63 -3.53 13.99 10.11
CA ILE A 63 -4.73 13.46 10.74
C ILE A 63 -4.94 12.06 10.17
N VAL A 64 -4.90 11.05 11.03
CA VAL A 64 -5.46 9.73 10.75
C VAL A 64 -6.97 9.95 10.63
N PRO A 65 -7.57 9.76 9.45
CA PRO A 65 -9.01 9.88 9.34
C PRO A 65 -9.68 8.86 10.28
N ASP A 66 -10.80 9.23 10.87
CA ASP A 66 -11.63 8.35 11.71
C ASP A 66 -12.37 7.37 10.77
N GLU A 67 -11.60 6.50 10.12
CA GLU A 67 -11.90 5.98 8.80
C GLU A 67 -12.71 4.68 8.83
N LEU A 68 -12.97 4.11 10.01
CA LEU A 68 -13.90 2.99 10.10
C LEU A 68 -15.25 3.42 9.55
N THR A 69 -15.71 4.64 9.85
CA THR A 69 -16.99 5.17 9.38
C THR A 69 -17.02 5.35 7.87
N SER A 70 -16.01 5.95 7.24
CA SER A 70 -16.00 6.12 5.78
C SER A 70 -15.85 4.80 5.02
N LEU A 71 -15.09 3.85 5.56
CA LEU A 71 -14.97 2.51 4.99
C LEU A 71 -16.26 1.70 5.20
N ILE A 72 -16.93 1.82 6.34
CA ILE A 72 -18.28 1.26 6.61
C ILE A 72 -19.32 1.89 5.67
N GLU A 73 -19.31 3.21 5.51
CA GLU A 73 -20.21 3.92 4.60
C GLU A 73 -20.00 3.47 3.15
N MET A 74 -18.75 3.25 2.74
CA MET A 74 -18.43 2.71 1.42
C MET A 74 -18.88 1.25 1.27
N ASP A 75 -18.64 0.39 2.26
CA ASP A 75 -19.07 -1.01 2.27
C ASP A 75 -20.61 -1.16 2.33
N SER A 76 -21.31 -0.17 2.89
CA SER A 76 -22.78 -0.13 2.90
C SER A 76 -23.39 0.06 1.50
N LEU A 77 -22.57 0.42 0.50
CA LEU A 77 -23.00 0.51 -0.88
C LEU A 77 -23.05 -0.88 -1.50
N PRO A 78 -24.18 -1.27 -2.13
CA PRO A 78 -24.37 -2.63 -2.66
C PRO A 78 -23.43 -2.99 -3.83
N ASP A 79 -22.72 -2.00 -4.37
CA ASP A 79 -21.76 -2.14 -5.46
C ASP A 79 -20.30 -2.09 -5.00
N THR A 80 -20.03 -2.01 -3.70
CA THR A 80 -18.68 -1.80 -3.16
C THR A 80 -18.36 -2.86 -2.10
N GLU A 81 -17.16 -3.42 -2.18
CA GLU A 81 -16.61 -4.36 -1.22
C GLU A 81 -15.36 -3.73 -0.62
N VAL A 82 -15.28 -3.69 0.71
CA VAL A 82 -14.10 -3.17 1.41
C VAL A 82 -13.50 -4.26 2.30
N LEU A 83 -12.19 -4.46 2.18
CA LEU A 83 -11.43 -5.39 3.02
C LEU A 83 -10.27 -4.66 3.69
N VAL A 84 -10.21 -4.72 5.01
CA VAL A 84 -9.11 -4.18 5.79
C VAL A 84 -8.38 -5.32 6.49
N ILE A 85 -7.06 -5.37 6.34
CA ILE A 85 -6.20 -6.36 6.99
C ILE A 85 -5.19 -5.63 7.86
N SER A 86 -5.16 -5.98 9.14
CA SER A 86 -4.14 -5.48 10.06
C SER A 86 -2.93 -6.40 10.03
N HIS A 87 -1.75 -5.83 9.85
CA HIS A 87 -0.49 -6.55 9.99
C HIS A 87 -0.01 -6.47 11.44
N PRO A 88 0.96 -7.31 11.85
CA PRO A 88 1.59 -7.16 13.17
C PRO A 88 2.17 -5.75 13.33
N ASP A 89 1.65 -5.00 14.30
CA ASP A 89 2.15 -3.68 14.66
C ASP A 89 3.58 -3.76 15.24
N ASP A 90 4.30 -2.64 15.19
CA ASP A 90 5.53 -2.45 15.96
C ASP A 90 5.31 -1.45 17.11
N SER A 91 6.34 -1.23 17.94
CA SER A 91 6.25 -0.30 19.09
C SER A 91 5.94 1.17 18.74
N ARG A 92 6.00 1.56 17.47
CA ARG A 92 5.90 2.93 16.96
C ARG A 92 4.83 3.11 15.89
N TYR A 93 4.55 2.07 15.12
CA TYR A 93 3.74 2.13 13.91
C TYR A 93 2.66 1.04 13.91
N SER A 94 1.50 1.40 13.38
CA SER A 94 0.48 0.44 12.97
C SER A 94 0.40 0.35 11.45
N TYR A 95 0.15 -0.85 10.95
CA TYR A 95 0.19 -1.16 9.52
C TYR A 95 -1.10 -1.82 9.07
N GLN A 96 -1.74 -1.25 8.04
CA GLN A 96 -2.99 -1.77 7.51
C GLN A 96 -2.95 -1.83 5.99
N SER A 97 -3.48 -2.92 5.43
CA SER A 97 -3.81 -3.00 4.02
C SER A 97 -5.30 -2.77 3.84
N VAL A 98 -5.66 -1.82 2.99
CA VAL A 98 -7.05 -1.51 2.63
C VAL A 98 -7.24 -1.85 1.16
N PHE A 99 -8.23 -2.68 0.87
CA PHE A 99 -8.62 -3.04 -0.48
C PHE A 99 -10.07 -2.66 -0.70
N THR A 100 -10.32 -1.90 -1.75
CA THR A 100 -11.65 -1.48 -2.15
C THR A 100 -11.90 -2.00 -3.56
N ASN A 101 -13.01 -2.68 -3.76
CA ASN A 101 -13.45 -3.11 -5.08
C ASN A 101 -14.86 -2.59 -5.33
N ARG A 102 -15.06 -1.82 -6.39
CA ARG A 102 -16.37 -1.25 -6.73
C ARG A 102 -16.82 -1.68 -8.13
N LYS A 103 -18.00 -2.29 -8.21
CA LYS A 103 -18.68 -2.59 -9.46
C LYS A 103 -19.35 -1.33 -10.01
N THR A 104 -18.98 -0.94 -11.21
CA THR A 104 -19.64 0.13 -11.94
C THR A 104 -20.99 -0.32 -12.47
N ARG A 105 -21.85 0.64 -12.83
CA ARG A 105 -23.15 0.37 -13.47
C ARG A 105 -23.04 -0.36 -14.82
N PHE A 106 -21.87 -0.34 -15.45
CA PHE A 106 -21.60 -1.01 -16.72
C PHE A 106 -21.06 -2.44 -16.54
N GLY A 107 -20.87 -2.90 -15.30
CA GLY A 107 -20.36 -4.23 -14.97
C GLY A 107 -18.83 -4.29 -14.79
N ASP A 108 -18.11 -3.24 -15.16
CA ASP A 108 -16.66 -3.13 -14.93
C ASP A 108 -16.36 -2.93 -13.45
N SER A 109 -15.19 -3.38 -12.98
CA SER A 109 -14.76 -3.19 -11.59
C SER A 109 -13.64 -2.15 -11.49
N ILE A 110 -13.75 -1.24 -10.54
CA ILE A 110 -12.72 -0.28 -10.16
C ILE A 110 -12.16 -0.74 -8.81
N SER A 111 -10.89 -1.13 -8.79
CA SER A 111 -10.20 -1.53 -7.57
C SER A 111 -9.20 -0.47 -7.10
N SER A 112 -8.98 -0.43 -5.80
CA SER A 112 -7.92 0.35 -5.17
C SER A 112 -7.30 -0.45 -4.05
N ASP A 113 -5.98 -0.53 -4.05
CA ASP A 113 -5.16 -1.06 -2.96
C ASP A 113 -4.42 0.09 -2.28
N THR A 114 -4.38 0.04 -0.95
CA THR A 114 -3.65 1.02 -0.15
C THR A 114 -2.93 0.34 1.00
N LEU A 115 -1.63 0.60 1.13
CA LEU A 115 -0.87 0.30 2.35
C LEU A 115 -0.81 1.55 3.23
N ARG A 116 -1.35 1.46 4.44
CA ARG A 116 -1.38 2.54 5.43
C ARG A 116 -0.39 2.30 6.55
N VAL A 117 0.32 3.35 6.92
CA VAL A 117 1.27 3.37 8.04
C VAL A 117 0.90 4.52 8.95
N SER A 118 0.52 4.21 10.18
CA SER A 118 0.03 5.21 11.14
C SER A 118 0.92 5.26 12.38
N ALA A 119 1.13 6.45 12.93
CA ALA A 119 1.77 6.67 14.22
C ALA A 119 1.16 7.86 14.92
N LYS A 120 0.70 7.68 16.16
CA LYS A 120 -0.10 8.70 16.89
C LYS A 120 -1.30 9.10 16.02
N ASP A 121 -1.48 10.40 15.77
CA ASP A 121 -2.57 10.95 14.96
C ASP A 121 -2.17 11.21 13.49
N GLN A 122 -1.03 10.68 13.02
CA GLN A 122 -0.50 10.91 11.67
C GLN A 122 -0.49 9.63 10.84
N VAL A 123 -0.70 9.74 9.53
CA VAL A 123 -0.75 8.59 8.61
C VAL A 123 -0.01 8.86 7.30
N VAL A 124 0.58 7.82 6.75
CA VAL A 124 1.04 7.74 5.36
C VAL A 124 0.20 6.69 4.64
N ALA A 125 -0.41 7.08 3.52
CA ALA A 125 -1.17 6.18 2.65
C ALA A 125 -0.42 6.01 1.33
N LEU A 126 -0.11 4.76 1.01
CA LEU A 126 0.56 4.33 -0.21
C LEU A 126 -0.50 3.71 -1.13
N VAL A 127 -0.97 4.47 -2.12
CA VAL A 127 -2.14 4.13 -2.94
C VAL A 127 -1.71 3.63 -4.31
N ALA A 128 -2.22 2.46 -4.71
CA ALA A 128 -2.06 1.84 -6.03
C ALA A 128 -0.59 1.73 -6.49
N LEU A 129 0.34 1.61 -5.54
CA LEU A 129 1.77 1.54 -5.81
C LEU A 129 2.18 0.14 -6.24
N THR A 130 3.16 0.06 -7.15
CA THR A 130 3.76 -1.24 -7.48
C THR A 130 4.57 -1.77 -6.30
N GLN A 131 4.74 -3.10 -6.21
CA GLN A 131 5.56 -3.71 -5.16
C GLN A 131 6.97 -3.13 -5.11
N THR A 132 7.57 -2.92 -6.27
CA THR A 132 8.91 -2.33 -6.40
C THR A 132 8.94 -0.90 -5.87
N ASP A 133 7.98 -0.05 -6.27
CA ASP A 133 7.93 1.35 -5.83
C ASP A 133 7.70 1.43 -4.31
N SER A 134 6.76 0.65 -3.78
CA SER A 134 6.49 0.57 -2.34
C SER A 134 7.69 0.09 -1.55
N PHE A 135 8.40 -0.94 -2.02
CA PHE A 135 9.60 -1.43 -1.34
C PHE A 135 10.68 -0.35 -1.24
N HIS A 136 10.93 0.39 -2.33
CA HIS A 136 11.90 1.48 -2.31
C HIS A 136 11.44 2.64 -1.41
N LEU A 137 10.18 3.06 -1.51
CA LEU A 137 9.59 4.13 -0.69
C LEU A 137 9.66 3.87 0.81
N THR A 138 9.31 2.63 1.18
CA THR A 138 9.19 2.21 2.58
C THR A 138 10.49 1.72 3.18
N SER A 139 11.53 1.49 2.35
CA SER A 139 12.82 1.01 2.83
C SER A 139 13.35 1.92 3.96
N ALA A 140 13.61 1.32 5.12
CA ALA A 140 13.95 1.95 6.41
C ALA A 140 12.78 2.45 7.30
N CYS A 141 11.54 2.55 6.80
CA CYS A 141 10.37 2.99 7.57
C CYS A 141 9.39 1.85 7.92
N VAL A 142 9.19 0.92 6.99
CA VAL A 142 8.26 -0.20 7.16
C VAL A 142 9.04 -1.52 7.09
N PRO A 143 8.75 -2.51 7.96
CA PRO A 143 9.34 -3.83 7.83
C PRO A 143 9.05 -4.43 6.44
N PRO A 144 10.04 -4.98 5.74
CA PRO A 144 9.85 -5.58 4.42
C PRO A 144 8.73 -6.65 4.39
N THR A 145 8.58 -7.38 5.48
CA THR A 145 7.53 -8.40 5.65
C THR A 145 6.12 -7.84 5.53
N VAL A 146 5.88 -6.59 5.96
CA VAL A 146 4.55 -5.94 5.83
C VAL A 146 4.27 -5.65 4.37
N THR A 147 5.25 -5.07 3.65
CA THR A 147 5.14 -4.82 2.21
C THR A 147 4.91 -6.12 1.44
N GLU A 148 5.70 -7.16 1.71
CA GLU A 148 5.55 -8.48 1.09
C GLU A 148 4.16 -9.08 1.34
N GLN A 149 3.65 -9.01 2.57
CA GLN A 149 2.31 -9.50 2.91
C GLN A 149 1.21 -8.71 2.20
N HIS A 150 1.30 -7.39 2.12
CA HIS A 150 0.34 -6.55 1.40
C HIS A 150 0.16 -7.01 -0.06
N TYR A 151 1.28 -7.21 -0.77
CA TYR A 151 1.22 -7.67 -2.17
C TYR A 151 0.86 -9.15 -2.32
N ALA A 152 1.20 -9.99 -1.34
CA ALA A 152 0.76 -11.39 -1.32
C ALA A 152 -0.77 -11.49 -1.18
N VAL A 153 -1.37 -10.65 -0.34
CA VAL A 153 -2.83 -10.54 -0.22
C VAL A 153 -3.44 -10.02 -1.51
N LEU A 154 -2.89 -8.95 -2.10
CA LEU A 154 -3.39 -8.42 -3.37
C LEU A 154 -3.43 -9.48 -4.48
N ALA A 155 -2.41 -10.35 -4.55
CA ALA A 155 -2.38 -11.46 -5.50
C ALA A 155 -3.47 -12.51 -5.26
N GLN A 156 -3.86 -12.74 -4.00
CA GLN A 156 -4.97 -13.64 -3.64
C GLN A 156 -6.32 -12.99 -3.96
N LEU A 157 -6.46 -11.69 -3.67
CA LEU A 157 -7.67 -10.91 -3.96
C LEU A 157 -7.96 -10.72 -5.45
N ALA A 158 -6.98 -10.94 -6.32
CA ALA A 158 -7.20 -10.99 -7.77
C ALA A 158 -8.26 -12.04 -8.19
N GLN A 159 -8.57 -13.00 -7.31
CA GLN A 159 -9.61 -14.02 -7.50
C GLN A 159 -10.98 -13.61 -6.94
N GLY A 160 -11.08 -12.45 -6.27
CA GLY A 160 -12.28 -11.93 -5.62
C GLY A 160 -12.22 -12.01 -4.08
N ILE A 161 -12.87 -11.05 -3.41
CA ILE A 161 -12.89 -10.96 -1.94
C ILE A 161 -13.58 -12.16 -1.30
N GLU A 162 -14.70 -12.66 -1.87
CA GLU A 162 -15.41 -13.83 -1.35
C GLU A 162 -14.56 -15.11 -1.35
N ALA A 163 -13.80 -15.34 -2.43
CA ALA A 163 -12.87 -16.46 -2.53
C ALA A 163 -11.73 -16.33 -1.50
N PHE A 164 -11.27 -15.11 -1.24
CA PHE A 164 -10.25 -14.86 -0.22
C PHE A 164 -10.78 -15.15 1.19
N LEU A 165 -11.95 -14.62 1.57
CA LEU A 165 -12.53 -14.78 2.90
C LEU A 165 -12.83 -16.24 3.27
N THR A 166 -13.03 -17.10 2.27
CA THR A 166 -13.30 -18.53 2.45
C THR A 166 -12.04 -19.40 2.42
N SER A 167 -10.87 -18.80 2.14
CA SER A 167 -9.58 -19.50 2.12
C SER A 167 -8.90 -19.55 3.49
N GLU A 168 -8.04 -20.54 3.72
CA GLU A 168 -7.16 -20.53 4.90
C GLU A 168 -5.97 -19.60 4.65
N HIS A 169 -6.07 -18.36 5.11
CA HIS A 169 -5.04 -17.33 4.88
C HIS A 169 -4.33 -16.87 6.17
N GLY A 170 -4.89 -17.15 7.36
CA GLY A 170 -4.23 -16.86 8.65
C GLY A 170 -4.04 -15.37 8.98
N PHE A 171 -4.76 -14.49 8.28
CA PHE A 171 -4.71 -13.03 8.49
C PHE A 171 -5.82 -12.58 9.42
N ASN A 172 -5.55 -11.55 10.23
CA ASN A 172 -6.59 -10.83 10.96
C ASN A 172 -7.30 -9.87 10.01
N VAL A 173 -8.47 -10.31 9.54
CA VAL A 173 -9.36 -9.50 8.70
C VAL A 173 -10.26 -8.66 9.60
N LEU A 174 -10.22 -7.35 9.41
CA LEU A 174 -11.18 -6.42 9.98
C LEU A 174 -12.36 -6.31 9.01
N ILE A 175 -13.41 -7.08 9.27
CA ILE A 175 -14.67 -6.95 8.54
C ILE A 175 -15.45 -5.83 9.24
N PRO A 176 -15.81 -4.73 8.55
CA PRO A 176 -16.78 -3.80 9.10
C PRO A 176 -18.09 -4.57 9.34
N GLN A 177 -18.53 -4.68 10.60
CA GLN A 177 -19.85 -5.24 10.87
C GLN A 177 -20.89 -4.23 10.40
N SER A 178 -21.66 -4.61 9.38
CA SER A 178 -22.93 -3.94 9.08
C SER A 178 -23.88 -4.21 10.25
N GLU A 179 -24.37 -3.13 10.89
CA GLU A 179 -25.48 -3.23 11.85
C GLU A 179 -26.80 -3.62 11.17
#